data_AF-A0A537EXI7-F1
#
_entry.id   AF-A0A537EXI7-F1
#
_cell.length_a   1.000
_cell.length_b   1.000
_cell.length_c   1.000
_cell.angle_alpha   90.00
_cell.angle_beta   90.00
_cell.angle_gamma   90.00
#
_symmetry.space_group_name_H-M   'P 1'
#
loop_
_entity.id
_entity.type
_entity.pdbx_description
1 polymer ?
#
loop_
_entity_poly.entity_id
_entity_poly.type
_entity_poly.pdbx_seq_one_letter_code
_entity_poly.pdbx_strand_id
1 'polypeptide(L)'
;MLGSGGTAEAVRKLGLTVVDVSEYTGVKEMPGGLVKTLHPKIHGGILGDWRDPAQREYLEANGIEPVDFVVVNLYPFQSVVKTDPGDLRKAVENIDIGGVTLIRAAGKGALLNQRVAPVTNPQQYEAVVKDLEKKGYVGNELRQRLAREAFALTAEYDRAIRDYLAGQGP
;
A
#
# COMPACT_ATOMS: atom_id res chain seq x y z
N MET A 1 1.37 13.27 5.89
CA MET A 1 0.60 12.02 5.64
C MET A 1 -0.06 12.13 4.28
N LEU A 2 0.08 11.08 3.47
CA LEU A 2 -0.52 10.99 2.14
C LEU A 2 -1.75 10.07 2.19
N GLY A 3 -2.83 10.48 1.52
CA GLY A 3 -4.06 9.70 1.42
C GLY A 3 -4.68 9.82 0.04
N SER A 4 -5.58 8.90 -0.30
CA SER A 4 -6.36 8.98 -1.55
C SER A 4 -7.83 8.69 -1.28
N GLY A 5 -8.71 9.26 -2.13
CA GLY A 5 -10.15 9.00 -2.12
C GLY A 5 -10.79 9.01 -0.73
N GLY A 6 -11.55 7.94 -0.44
CA GLY A 6 -12.29 7.80 0.82
C GLY A 6 -11.42 7.79 2.08
N THR A 7 -10.16 7.34 1.99
CA THR A 7 -9.24 7.39 3.14
C THR A 7 -8.87 8.83 3.48
N ALA A 8 -8.53 9.65 2.48
CA ALA A 8 -8.23 11.07 2.73
C ALA A 8 -9.45 11.80 3.31
N GLU A 9 -10.65 11.53 2.78
CA GLU A 9 -11.90 12.09 3.31
C GLU A 9 -12.16 11.68 4.77
N ALA A 10 -12.02 10.39 5.09
CA ALA A 10 -12.21 9.88 6.44
C ALA A 10 -11.23 10.52 7.43
N VAL A 11 -9.97 10.73 7.03
CA VAL A 11 -8.99 11.36 7.91
C VAL A 11 -9.26 12.85 8.13
N ARG A 12 -9.70 13.58 7.09
CA ARG A 12 -10.13 14.98 7.24
C ARG A 12 -11.32 15.13 8.20
N LYS A 13 -12.27 14.19 8.17
CA LYS A 13 -13.42 14.16 9.09
C LYS A 13 -13.00 14.00 10.56
N LEU A 14 -11.82 13.43 10.82
CA LEU A 14 -11.22 13.34 12.16
C LEU A 14 -10.48 14.62 12.57
N GLY A 15 -10.51 15.68 11.76
CA GLY A 15 -9.80 16.95 12.02
C GLY A 15 -8.30 16.88 11.77
N LEU A 16 -7.81 15.82 11.13
CA LEU A 16 -6.39 15.63 10.83
C LEU A 16 -6.02 16.13 9.44
N THR A 17 -4.78 16.58 9.29
CA THR A 17 -4.24 17.03 7.99
C THR A 17 -3.82 15.84 7.14
N VAL A 18 -4.28 15.82 5.89
CA VAL A 18 -3.89 14.83 4.88
C VAL A 18 -3.71 15.51 3.54
N VAL A 19 -2.62 15.17 2.86
CA VAL A 19 -2.32 15.62 1.50
C VAL A 19 -2.84 14.55 0.53
N ASP A 20 -3.56 14.98 -0.50
CA ASP A 20 -4.04 14.04 -1.51
C ASP A 20 -2.87 13.54 -2.36
N VAL A 21 -2.91 12.26 -2.73
CA VAL A 21 -1.89 11.65 -3.61
C VAL A 21 -1.76 12.41 -4.93
N SER A 22 -2.86 12.91 -5.50
CA SER A 22 -2.86 13.69 -6.74
C SER A 22 -2.13 15.03 -6.58
N GLU A 23 -2.26 15.68 -5.43
CA GLU A 23 -1.53 16.91 -5.10
C GLU A 23 -0.03 16.64 -4.99
N TYR A 24 0.36 15.59 -4.25
CA TYR A 24 1.76 15.21 -4.10
C TYR A 24 2.43 14.79 -5.42
N THR A 25 1.71 14.02 -6.24
CA THR A 25 2.24 13.52 -7.52
C THR A 25 2.18 14.56 -8.63
N GLY A 26 1.29 15.54 -8.53
CA GLY A 26 0.99 16.49 -9.62
C GLY A 26 0.14 15.89 -10.75
N VAL A 27 -0.33 14.65 -10.60
CA VAL A 27 -1.12 13.94 -11.60
C VAL A 27 -2.56 13.80 -11.12
N LYS A 28 -3.51 14.29 -11.92
CA LYS A 28 -4.94 14.11 -11.63
C LYS A 28 -5.31 12.64 -11.72
N GLU A 29 -6.20 12.19 -10.84
CA GLU A 29 -6.69 10.81 -10.87
C GLU A 29 -7.39 10.51 -12.20
N MET A 30 -7.12 9.34 -12.77
CA MET A 30 -7.83 8.86 -13.95
C MET A 30 -9.32 8.68 -13.64
N PRO A 31 -10.24 8.98 -14.58
CA PRO A 31 -11.65 8.63 -14.44
C PRO A 31 -11.83 7.15 -14.08
N GLY A 32 -12.71 6.85 -13.13
CA GLY A 32 -12.88 5.50 -12.59
C GLY A 32 -11.80 5.08 -11.57
N GLY A 33 -10.82 5.93 -11.29
CA GLY A 33 -9.87 5.74 -10.18
C GLY A 33 -8.86 4.60 -10.37
N LEU A 34 -8.70 4.09 -11.60
CA LEU A 34 -7.85 2.94 -11.92
C LEU A 34 -6.35 3.22 -11.71
N VAL A 35 -5.93 4.47 -11.87
CA VAL A 35 -4.53 4.89 -11.73
C VAL A 35 -4.48 6.12 -10.82
N LYS A 36 -4.03 5.89 -9.58
CA LYS A 36 -3.84 6.93 -8.56
C LYS A 36 -2.45 6.90 -7.97
N THR A 37 -1.99 5.71 -7.57
CA THR A 37 -0.77 5.55 -6.75
C THR A 37 0.42 4.97 -7.51
N LEU A 38 0.24 4.61 -8.78
CA LEU A 38 1.30 4.07 -9.65
C LEU A 38 2.19 5.20 -10.19
N HIS A 39 2.95 5.83 -9.30
CA HIS A 39 3.78 6.99 -9.62
C HIS A 39 5.21 6.86 -9.06
N PRO A 40 6.25 7.27 -9.80
CA PRO A 40 7.64 7.22 -9.32
C PRO A 40 7.87 7.96 -8.00
N LYS A 41 7.21 9.10 -7.77
CA LYS A 41 7.30 9.81 -6.46
C LYS A 41 6.80 8.98 -5.27
N ILE A 42 5.86 8.07 -5.47
CA ILE A 42 5.34 7.22 -4.39
C ILE A 42 6.28 6.04 -4.19
N HIS A 43 6.58 5.31 -5.28
CA HIS A 43 7.41 4.11 -5.19
C HIS A 43 8.88 4.42 -4.90
N GLY A 44 9.41 5.54 -5.37
CA GLY A 44 10.72 6.06 -5.00
C GLY A 44 10.78 6.42 -3.52
N GLY A 45 9.72 7.03 -2.97
CA GLY A 45 9.60 7.31 -1.55
C GLY A 45 9.53 6.03 -0.70
N ILE A 46 8.99 4.94 -1.21
CA ILE A 46 8.93 3.65 -0.51
C ILE A 46 10.26 2.89 -0.61
N LEU A 47 10.82 2.78 -1.83
CA LEU A 47 11.94 1.88 -2.12
C LEU A 47 13.31 2.54 -2.04
N GLY A 48 13.40 3.86 -2.24
CA GLY A 48 14.65 4.59 -2.24
C GLY A 48 15.36 4.51 -0.89
N ASP A 49 16.67 4.26 -0.92
CA ASP A 49 17.52 4.31 0.25
C ASP A 49 18.25 5.65 0.31
N TRP A 50 17.75 6.57 1.13
CA TRP A 50 18.39 7.86 1.34
C TRP A 50 19.77 7.77 2.03
N ARG A 51 20.18 6.60 2.55
CA ARG A 51 21.55 6.41 3.07
C ARG A 51 22.56 6.15 1.97
N ASP A 52 22.12 5.73 0.79
CA ASP A 52 22.93 5.65 -0.42
C ASP A 52 23.06 7.07 -1.03
N PRO A 53 24.27 7.61 -1.22
CA PRO A 53 24.44 8.98 -1.70
C PRO A 53 23.83 9.24 -3.09
N ALA A 54 23.96 8.30 -4.03
CA ALA A 54 23.45 8.46 -5.38
C ALA A 54 21.93 8.40 -5.42
N GLN A 55 21.32 7.52 -4.62
CA GLN A 55 19.87 7.47 -4.47
C GLN A 55 19.34 8.70 -3.73
N ARG A 56 20.03 9.20 -2.69
CA ARG A 56 19.64 10.44 -2.00
C ARG A 56 19.59 11.62 -2.97
N GLU A 57 20.63 11.83 -3.76
CA GLU A 57 20.68 12.88 -4.77
C GLU A 57 19.50 12.77 -5.75
N TYR A 58 19.20 11.55 -6.23
CA TYR A 58 18.05 11.31 -7.08
C TYR A 58 16.71 11.66 -6.39
N LEU A 59 16.51 11.24 -5.14
CA LEU A 59 15.29 11.52 -4.39
C LEU A 59 15.10 13.03 -4.19
N GLU A 60 16.15 13.73 -3.78
CA GLU A 60 16.14 15.19 -3.56
C GLU A 60 15.87 15.96 -4.86
N ALA A 61 16.60 15.63 -5.94
CA ALA A 61 16.45 16.28 -7.24
C ALA A 61 15.05 16.13 -7.84
N ASN A 62 14.32 15.07 -7.48
CA ASN A 62 12.97 14.79 -7.98
C ASN A 62 11.87 15.14 -6.96
N GLY A 63 12.20 15.75 -5.82
CA GLY A 63 11.25 16.10 -4.77
C GLY A 63 10.49 14.88 -4.24
N ILE A 64 11.21 13.78 -4.02
CA ILE A 64 10.67 12.51 -3.53
C ILE A 64 10.97 12.39 -2.04
N GLU A 65 9.91 12.41 -1.22
CA GLU A 65 10.06 12.25 0.23
C GLU A 65 10.10 10.78 0.63
N PRO A 66 10.96 10.39 1.60
CA PRO A 66 10.96 9.05 2.16
C PRO A 66 9.63 8.71 2.87
N VAL A 67 9.11 7.51 2.63
CA VAL A 67 7.86 6.98 3.23
C VAL A 67 8.17 5.95 4.30
N ASP A 68 7.87 6.21 5.57
CA ASP A 68 8.19 5.27 6.65
C ASP A 68 7.09 4.21 6.88
N PHE A 69 5.85 4.51 6.50
CA PHE A 69 4.70 3.64 6.68
C PHE A 69 3.89 3.53 5.39
N VAL A 70 3.48 2.31 5.06
CA VAL A 70 2.48 2.08 4.02
C VAL A 70 1.33 1.32 4.66
N VAL A 71 0.21 2.01 4.88
CA VAL A 71 -0.97 1.46 5.54
C VAL A 71 -2.05 1.23 4.49
N VAL A 72 -2.14 -0.01 4.00
CA VAL A 72 -3.01 -0.38 2.87
C VAL A 72 -3.56 -1.78 3.09
N ASN A 73 -4.88 -1.91 3.14
CA ASN A 73 -5.57 -3.20 3.04
C ASN A 73 -6.18 -3.36 1.64
N LEU A 74 -6.41 -4.61 1.24
CA LEU A 74 -7.09 -4.92 -0.02
C LEU A 74 -8.57 -5.21 0.28
N TYR A 75 -9.45 -4.72 -0.59
CA TYR A 75 -10.84 -5.16 -0.54
C TYR A 75 -10.90 -6.66 -0.81
N PRO A 76 -11.70 -7.45 -0.07
CA PRO A 76 -11.77 -8.89 -0.27
C PRO A 76 -12.41 -9.20 -1.62
N PHE A 77 -11.58 -9.44 -2.65
CA PHE A 77 -12.02 -9.84 -4.00
C PHE A 77 -12.99 -11.03 -3.94
N GLN A 78 -12.73 -11.97 -3.03
CA GLN A 78 -13.62 -13.11 -2.74
C GLN A 78 -15.04 -12.70 -2.38
N SER A 79 -15.23 -11.58 -1.67
CA SER A 79 -16.56 -11.08 -1.33
C SER A 79 -17.29 -10.55 -2.55
N VAL A 80 -16.59 -9.89 -3.48
CA VAL A 80 -17.17 -9.38 -4.73
C VAL A 80 -17.69 -10.54 -5.58
N VAL A 81 -16.85 -11.54 -5.84
CA VAL A 81 -17.21 -12.69 -6.71
C VAL A 81 -18.22 -13.65 -6.07
N LYS A 82 -18.34 -13.68 -4.74
CA LYS A 82 -19.41 -14.44 -4.06
C LYS A 82 -20.80 -13.85 -4.29
N THR A 83 -20.91 -12.53 -4.41
CA THR A 83 -22.22 -11.86 -4.59
C THR A 83 -22.77 -12.01 -6.00
N ASP A 84 -21.89 -12.10 -7.00
CA ASP A 84 -22.27 -12.24 -8.40
C ASP A 84 -21.17 -12.98 -9.18
N PRO A 85 -21.11 -14.31 -9.08
CA PRO A 85 -20.01 -15.09 -9.67
C PRO A 85 -20.01 -15.06 -11.20
N GLY A 86 -21.16 -14.75 -11.83
CA GLY A 86 -21.29 -14.71 -13.30
C GLY A 86 -20.85 -13.39 -13.95
N ASP A 87 -20.73 -12.31 -13.18
CA ASP A 87 -20.36 -11.00 -13.72
C ASP A 87 -18.84 -10.82 -13.75
N LEU A 88 -18.22 -11.35 -14.81
CA LEU A 88 -16.79 -11.21 -15.07
C LEU A 88 -16.35 -9.73 -15.12
N ARG A 89 -17.19 -8.85 -15.66
CA ARG A 89 -16.85 -7.44 -15.81
C ARG A 89 -16.71 -6.79 -14.44
N LYS A 90 -17.70 -6.97 -13.58
CA LYS A 90 -17.68 -6.48 -12.20
C LYS A 90 -16.51 -7.08 -11.41
N ALA A 91 -16.22 -8.36 -11.58
CA ALA A 91 -15.07 -8.98 -10.95
C ALA A 91 -13.75 -8.31 -11.38
N VAL A 92 -13.53 -8.14 -12.69
CA VAL A 92 -12.30 -7.54 -13.25
C VAL A 92 -12.15 -6.07 -12.84
N GLU A 93 -13.24 -5.29 -12.81
CA GLU A 93 -13.24 -3.89 -12.37
C GLU A 93 -12.84 -3.73 -10.89
N ASN A 94 -12.97 -4.80 -10.08
CA ASN A 94 -12.60 -4.80 -8.65
C ASN A 94 -11.19 -5.39 -8.37
N ILE A 95 -10.41 -5.73 -9.39
CA ILE A 95 -9.01 -6.16 -9.22
C ILE A 95 -8.16 -4.93 -8.88
N ASP A 96 -7.56 -4.94 -7.69
CA ASP A 96 -6.77 -3.83 -7.18
C ASP A 96 -5.30 -3.94 -7.63
N ILE A 97 -4.90 -3.06 -8.55
CA ILE A 97 -3.50 -2.96 -9.00
C ILE A 97 -2.67 -2.08 -8.06
N GLY A 98 -3.23 -0.94 -7.65
CA GLY A 98 -2.51 0.08 -6.90
C GLY A 98 -2.17 -0.38 -5.48
N GLY A 99 -3.16 -0.93 -4.77
CA GLY A 99 -3.01 -1.46 -3.43
C GLY A 99 -2.00 -2.60 -3.37
N VAL A 100 -2.11 -3.59 -4.28
CA VAL A 100 -1.16 -4.71 -4.37
C VAL A 100 0.26 -4.20 -4.63
N THR A 101 0.43 -3.24 -5.56
CA THR A 101 1.76 -2.68 -5.88
C THR A 101 2.36 -1.94 -4.67
N LEU A 102 1.56 -1.15 -3.94
CA LEU A 102 2.00 -0.48 -2.71
C LEU A 102 2.44 -1.48 -1.64
N ILE A 103 1.64 -2.51 -1.39
CA ILE A 103 1.91 -3.54 -0.37
C ILE A 103 3.21 -4.27 -0.71
N ARG A 104 3.40 -4.69 -1.97
CA ARG A 104 4.62 -5.37 -2.40
C ARG A 104 5.86 -4.47 -2.34
N ALA A 105 5.73 -3.21 -2.75
CA ALA A 105 6.82 -2.24 -2.65
C ALA A 105 7.24 -2.02 -1.18
N ALA A 106 6.26 -1.89 -0.28
CA ALA A 106 6.51 -1.72 1.15
C ALA A 106 7.12 -2.97 1.79
N GLY A 107 6.62 -4.16 1.45
CA GLY A 107 7.20 -5.44 1.85
C GLY A 107 8.65 -5.60 1.38
N LYS A 108 8.97 -5.18 0.15
CA LYS A 108 10.35 -5.14 -0.35
C LYS A 108 11.18 -4.10 0.41
N GLY A 109 10.73 -2.87 0.57
CA GLY A 109 11.46 -1.80 1.28
C GLY A 109 11.79 -2.20 2.71
N ALA A 110 10.83 -2.83 3.40
CA ALA A 110 11.01 -3.38 4.73
C ALA A 110 12.19 -4.36 4.86
N LEU A 111 12.44 -5.17 3.83
CA LEU A 111 13.52 -6.16 3.81
C LEU A 111 14.82 -5.61 3.19
N LEU A 112 14.69 -4.77 2.17
CA LEU A 112 15.81 -4.23 1.38
C LEU A 112 16.62 -3.21 2.18
N ASN A 113 15.96 -2.23 2.77
CA ASN A 113 16.61 -1.11 3.46
C ASN A 113 16.17 -0.96 4.92
N GLN A 114 15.32 -1.86 5.43
CA GLN A 114 14.85 -1.89 6.82
C GLN A 114 14.20 -0.58 7.28
N ARG A 115 13.53 0.12 6.37
CA ARG A 115 12.94 1.42 6.68
C ARG A 115 11.42 1.34 6.79
N VAL A 116 10.78 0.95 5.70
CA VAL A 116 9.31 0.98 5.57
C VAL A 116 8.65 -0.08 6.44
N ALA A 117 7.58 0.27 7.15
CA ALA A 117 6.68 -0.66 7.81
C ALA A 117 5.40 -0.85 6.96
N PRO A 118 5.21 -2.02 6.31
CA PRO A 118 3.96 -2.35 5.63
C PRO A 118 2.91 -2.74 6.67
N VAL A 119 1.77 -2.07 6.68
CA VAL A 119 0.67 -2.37 7.59
C VAL A 119 -0.56 -2.67 6.75
N THR A 120 -0.89 -3.94 6.65
CA THR A 120 -1.89 -4.49 5.74
C THR A 120 -3.20 -4.88 6.39
N ASN A 121 -3.23 -4.91 7.72
CA ASN A 121 -4.40 -5.31 8.49
C ASN A 121 -4.53 -4.46 9.77
N PRO A 122 -5.72 -3.93 10.09
CA PRO A 122 -5.97 -3.21 11.36
C PRO A 122 -5.50 -3.94 12.62
N GLN A 123 -5.53 -5.28 12.66
CA GLN A 123 -5.00 -6.05 13.80
C GLN A 123 -3.50 -5.86 14.04
N GLN A 124 -2.76 -5.32 13.08
CA GLN A 124 -1.33 -5.02 13.23
C GLN A 124 -1.08 -3.66 13.92
N TYR A 125 -2.09 -2.79 14.02
CA TYR A 125 -1.92 -1.42 14.51
C TYR A 125 -1.39 -1.38 15.94
N GLU A 126 -1.93 -2.21 16.84
CA GLU A 126 -1.53 -2.24 18.23
C GLU A 126 -0.02 -2.52 18.40
N ALA A 127 0.50 -3.51 17.67
CA ALA A 127 1.92 -3.85 17.74
C ALA A 127 2.81 -2.72 17.21
N VAL A 128 2.38 -2.04 16.13
CA VAL A 128 3.11 -0.90 15.54
C VAL A 128 3.11 0.29 16.48
N VAL A 129 1.95 0.66 17.02
CA VAL A 129 1.79 1.77 17.97
C VAL A 129 2.63 1.52 19.22
N LYS A 130 2.62 0.31 19.76
CA LYS A 130 3.42 -0.06 20.93
C LYS A 130 4.92 0.11 20.69
N ASP A 131 5.41 -0.27 19.51
CA ASP A 131 6.82 -0.06 19.15
C ASP A 131 7.16 1.43 19.02
N LEU A 132 6.26 2.21 18.41
CA LEU A 132 6.40 3.66 18.29
C LEU A 132 6.41 4.38 19.65
N GLU A 133 5.50 4.04 20.55
CA GLU A 133 5.43 4.65 21.88
C GLU A 133 6.65 4.30 22.74
N LYS A 134 7.14 3.07 22.64
CA LYS A 134 8.27 2.59 23.47
C LYS A 134 9.64 3.03 22.94
N LYS A 135 9.82 3.07 21.62
CA LYS A 135 11.13 3.21 20.97
C LYS A 135 11.25 4.45 20.07
N GLY A 136 10.13 5.02 19.63
CA GLY A 136 10.07 6.04 18.59
C GLY A 136 10.18 5.49 17.16
N TYR A 137 10.30 4.17 16.97
CA TYR A 137 10.43 3.53 15.67
C TYR A 137 9.93 2.08 15.69
N VAL A 138 9.57 1.54 14.52
CA VAL A 138 9.24 0.12 14.35
C VAL A 138 10.51 -0.72 14.32
N GLY A 139 10.62 -1.69 15.22
CA GLY A 139 11.76 -2.59 15.32
C GLY A 139 11.88 -3.52 14.11
N ASN A 140 13.13 -3.95 13.82
CA ASN A 140 13.42 -4.80 12.66
C ASN A 140 12.67 -6.13 12.66
N GLU A 141 12.52 -6.78 13.82
CA GLU A 141 11.79 -8.03 13.94
C GLU A 141 10.31 -7.85 13.54
N LEU A 142 9.66 -6.81 14.07
CA LEU A 142 8.29 -6.46 13.73
C LEU A 142 8.16 -6.11 12.24
N ARG A 143 9.09 -5.30 11.71
CA ARG A 143 9.12 -4.93 10.29
C ARG A 143 9.24 -6.14 9.36
N GLN A 144 10.10 -7.10 9.69
CA GLN A 144 10.25 -8.35 8.91
C GLN A 144 8.99 -9.21 8.99
N ARG A 145 8.35 -9.30 10.16
CA ARG A 145 7.08 -10.01 10.31
C ARG A 145 5.99 -9.38 9.43
N LEU A 146 5.85 -8.06 9.51
CA LEU A 146 4.92 -7.29 8.69
C LEU A 146 5.18 -7.48 7.18
N ALA A 147 6.45 -7.52 6.76
CA ALA A 147 6.80 -7.80 5.36
C ALA A 147 6.36 -9.20 4.90
N ARG A 148 6.53 -10.23 5.74
CA ARG A 148 6.05 -11.59 5.43
C ARG A 148 4.53 -11.61 5.28
N GLU A 149 3.81 -10.97 6.21
CA GLU A 149 2.35 -10.86 6.17
C GLU A 149 1.86 -10.08 4.94
N ALA A 150 2.57 -9.03 4.54
CA ALA A 150 2.29 -8.27 3.33
C ALA A 150 2.40 -9.12 2.05
N PHE A 151 3.48 -9.90 1.89
CA PHE A 151 3.62 -10.79 0.75
C PHE A 151 2.61 -11.95 0.76
N ALA A 152 2.32 -12.51 1.94
CA ALA A 152 1.30 -13.54 2.10
C ALA A 152 -0.08 -13.04 1.63
N LEU A 153 -0.48 -11.84 2.07
CA LEU A 153 -1.73 -11.21 1.63
C LEU A 153 -1.81 -11.09 0.10
N THR A 154 -0.76 -10.59 -0.54
CA THR A 154 -0.79 -10.43 -2.01
C THR A 154 -0.78 -11.76 -2.76
N ALA A 155 -0.12 -12.78 -2.22
CA ALA A 155 -0.16 -14.13 -2.79
C ALA A 155 -1.56 -14.76 -2.68
N GLU A 156 -2.23 -14.58 -1.54
CA GLU A 156 -3.61 -15.03 -1.36
C GLU A 156 -4.59 -14.28 -2.26
N TYR A 157 -4.38 -12.98 -2.44
CA TYR A 157 -5.18 -12.13 -3.33
C TYR A 157 -5.07 -12.59 -4.80
N ASP A 158 -3.85 -12.76 -5.31
CA ASP A 158 -3.62 -13.23 -6.67
C ASP A 158 -4.15 -14.65 -6.89
N ARG A 159 -4.03 -15.52 -5.88
CA ARG A 159 -4.63 -16.86 -5.91
C ARG A 159 -6.15 -16.78 -6.08
N ALA A 160 -6.84 -15.92 -5.32
CA ALA A 160 -8.29 -15.78 -5.43
C ALA A 160 -8.72 -15.30 -6.82
N ILE A 161 -7.97 -14.39 -7.44
CA ILE A 161 -8.21 -13.94 -8.82
C ILE A 161 -8.01 -15.09 -9.80
N ARG A 162 -6.89 -15.81 -9.71
CA ARG A 162 -6.60 -16.97 -10.56
C ARG A 162 -7.71 -18.01 -10.49
N ASP A 163 -8.14 -18.37 -9.28
CA ASP A 163 -9.15 -19.41 -9.06
C ASP A 163 -10.49 -19.00 -9.67
N TYR A 164 -10.90 -17.74 -9.49
CA TYR A 164 -12.09 -17.19 -10.13
C TYR A 164 -12.00 -17.25 -11.67
N LEU A 165 -10.90 -16.79 -12.26
CA LEU A 165 -10.71 -16.78 -13.72
C LEU A 165 -10.62 -18.19 -14.32
N ALA A 166 -10.19 -19.18 -13.54
CA ALA A 166 -10.17 -20.59 -13.92
C ALA A 166 -11.55 -21.28 -13.80
N GLY A 167 -12.59 -20.55 -13.38
CA GLY A 167 -13.90 -21.12 -13.08
C GLY A 167 -13.91 -22.02 -11.83
N GLN A 168 -12.86 -21.97 -11.02
CA GLN A 168 -12.72 -22.70 -9.76
C GLN A 168 -13.23 -21.82 -8.61
N GLY A 169 -14.43 -21.27 -8.79
CA GLY A 169 -15.05 -20.34 -7.83
C GLY A 169 -14.95 -20.84 -6.39
N PRO A 170 -14.94 -19.93 -5.41
CA PRO A 170 -14.66 -20.26 -4.01
C PRO A 170 -15.59 -21.32 -3.41
#